data_AF-A0A5J4TFJ8-F1
#
_entry.id   AF-A0A5J4TFJ8-F1
#
_cell.length_a   1.000
_cell.length_b   1.000
_cell.length_c   1.000
_cell.angle_alpha   90.00
_cell.angle_beta   90.00
_cell.angle_gamma   90.00
#
_symmetry.space_group_name_H-M   'P 1'
#
loop_
_entity.id
_entity.type
_entity.pdbx_description
1 polymer ?
#
loop_
_entity_poly.entity_id
_entity_poly.type
_entity_poly.pdbx_seq_one_letter_code
_entity_poly.pdbx_strand_id
1 'polypeptide(L)'
;SPFDYPDETQDPVSNTYLTQSEVDAKLTNVVSTNTTQSITGDKTFTSNVSATGFAKTGKDDTSVLLAGGGDMLLSVFGGLELVNINYTSNVVNPTPIMALKCYSYGSLVTFYGYIYMGNGAGASGASVAVCTLESAGYPKYLFYADDIVFAGSAPHVANFRFGTDGKVTITIKALSGSAGLAGAASAYINVTYPAAN
;
A
#
# COMPACT_ATOMS: atom_id res chain seq x y z
N SER A 1 31.74 56.36 77.27
CA SER A 1 32.40 55.70 76.13
C SER A 1 31.56 55.94 74.89
N PRO A 2 32.11 56.46 73.79
CA PRO A 2 31.36 56.61 72.54
C PRO A 2 31.20 55.21 71.92
N PHE A 3 30.04 54.94 71.34
CA PHE A 3 29.83 53.73 70.54
C PHE A 3 30.27 54.06 69.10
N ASP A 4 31.46 53.58 68.74
CA ASP A 4 31.88 53.49 67.33
C ASP A 4 30.97 52.49 66.63
N TYR A 5 30.23 52.96 65.63
CA TYR A 5 29.60 52.09 64.64
C TYR A 5 30.68 51.70 63.63
N PRO A 6 30.91 50.41 63.36
CA PRO A 6 31.79 50.04 62.25
C PRO A 6 31.19 50.61 60.96
N ASP A 7 31.96 51.44 60.27
CA ASP A 7 31.71 51.86 58.90
C ASP A 7 31.85 50.62 58.02
N GLU A 8 30.74 49.93 57.80
CA GLU A 8 30.64 48.91 56.77
C GLU A 8 30.71 49.61 55.41
N THR A 9 31.93 49.90 54.98
CA THR A 9 32.22 50.20 53.57
C THR A 9 31.81 48.96 52.78
N GLN A 10 30.55 48.95 52.34
CA GLN A 10 30.02 48.02 51.36
C GLN A 10 30.94 48.10 50.14
N ASP A 11 31.70 47.04 49.91
CA ASP A 11 32.40 46.81 48.66
C ASP A 11 31.34 46.92 47.54
N PRO A 12 31.45 47.86 46.58
CA PRO A 12 30.46 48.00 45.54
C PRO A 12 30.71 46.89 44.51
N VAL A 13 30.48 45.63 44.91
CA VAL A 13 30.07 44.64 43.94
C VAL A 13 28.76 45.19 43.39
N SER A 14 28.83 45.78 42.20
CA SER A 14 27.68 46.30 41.48
C SER A 14 26.73 45.13 41.28
N ASN A 15 25.79 44.97 42.19
CA ASN A 15 24.66 44.08 42.01
C ASN A 15 23.81 44.75 40.94
N THR A 16 24.07 44.43 39.68
CA THR A 16 23.29 44.90 38.54
C THR A 16 21.91 44.26 38.61
N TYR A 17 21.02 44.85 39.41
CA TYR A 17 19.62 44.46 39.47
C TYR A 17 18.95 44.88 38.15
N LEU A 18 18.47 43.90 37.39
CA LEU A 18 17.69 44.17 36.18
C LEU A 18 16.31 44.71 36.56
N THR A 19 15.87 45.73 35.85
CA THR A 19 14.48 46.20 35.91
C THR A 19 13.55 45.21 35.22
N GLN A 20 12.26 45.22 35.59
CA GLN A 20 11.26 44.34 34.97
C GLN A 20 11.21 44.51 33.44
N SER A 21 11.33 45.74 32.94
CA SER A 21 11.33 46.02 31.50
C SER A 21 12.53 45.39 30.77
N GLU A 22 13.70 45.36 31.40
CA GLU A 22 14.89 44.71 30.81
C GLU A 22 14.74 43.18 30.80
N VAL A 23 14.07 42.61 31.80
CA VAL A 23 13.72 41.19 31.82
C VAL A 23 12.72 40.85 30.72
N ASP A 24 11.64 41.61 30.60
CA ASP A 24 10.60 41.38 29.60
C ASP A 24 11.15 41.49 28.16
N ALA A 25 12.01 42.47 27.91
CA ALA A 25 12.66 42.64 26.60
C ALA A 25 13.49 41.41 26.21
N LYS A 26 14.19 40.78 27.16
CA LYS A 26 15.01 39.58 26.91
C LYS A 26 14.17 38.33 26.66
N LEU A 27 12.94 38.26 27.17
CA LEU A 27 12.06 37.09 27.04
C LEU A 27 11.29 37.03 25.72
N THR A 28 11.34 38.09 24.90
CA THR A 28 10.62 38.16 23.60
C THR A 28 10.98 37.06 22.60
N ASN A 29 12.14 36.44 22.73
CA ASN A 29 12.63 35.37 21.84
C ASN A 29 12.53 33.96 22.46
N VAL A 30 11.86 33.81 23.60
CA VAL A 30 11.69 32.53 24.28
C VAL A 30 10.34 31.90 23.89
N VAL A 31 10.31 30.57 23.77
CA VAL A 31 9.09 29.81 23.54
C VAL A 31 8.34 29.61 24.85
N SER A 32 7.05 29.97 24.88
CA SER A 32 6.17 29.77 26.02
C SER A 32 5.27 28.53 25.79
N THR A 33 4.66 28.00 26.86
CA THR A 33 3.87 26.76 26.82
C THR A 33 2.36 26.98 26.77
N ASN A 34 1.89 28.23 26.88
CA ASN A 34 0.47 28.56 27.06
C ASN A 34 -0.03 29.67 26.14
N THR A 35 0.76 30.05 25.12
CA THR A 35 0.38 31.07 24.14
C THR A 35 0.42 30.52 22.71
N THR A 36 -0.42 31.06 21.85
CA THR A 36 -0.24 30.91 20.40
C THR A 36 0.98 31.71 19.96
N GLN A 37 1.91 31.06 19.26
CA GLN A 37 3.15 31.70 18.82
C GLN A 37 3.65 31.11 17.50
N SER A 38 4.37 31.94 16.74
CA SER A 38 5.09 31.50 15.54
C SER A 38 6.53 31.21 15.90
N ILE A 39 7.01 30.00 15.58
CA ILE A 39 8.38 29.57 15.82
C ILE A 39 9.01 29.31 14.45
N THR A 40 10.00 30.12 14.07
CA THR A 40 10.66 30.03 12.77
C THR A 40 12.00 29.30 12.85
N GLY A 41 12.49 28.82 11.69
CA GLY A 41 13.73 28.08 11.56
C GLY A 41 13.63 26.62 12.03
N ASP A 42 14.66 25.84 11.73
CA ASP A 42 14.65 24.39 12.01
C ASP A 42 14.60 24.10 13.51
N LYS A 43 13.77 23.12 13.90
CA LYS A 43 13.63 22.64 15.27
C LYS A 43 13.79 21.14 15.28
N THR A 44 14.83 20.68 15.97
CA THR A 44 15.14 19.26 16.09
C THR A 44 14.74 18.78 17.48
N PHE A 45 13.82 17.81 17.53
CA PHE A 45 13.45 17.12 18.75
C PHE A 45 14.19 15.77 18.78
N THR A 46 15.05 15.56 19.77
CA THR A 46 15.84 14.32 19.93
C THR A 46 15.05 13.21 20.64
N SER A 47 13.77 13.45 20.92
CA SER A 47 12.89 12.56 21.66
C SER A 47 11.47 12.69 21.14
N ASN A 48 10.59 11.80 21.61
CA ASN A 48 9.21 11.76 21.15
C ASN A 48 8.48 13.08 21.41
N VAL A 49 7.76 13.55 20.39
CA VAL A 49 6.86 14.71 20.48
C VAL A 49 5.43 14.19 20.49
N SER A 50 4.66 14.58 21.49
CA SER A 50 3.21 14.32 21.55
C SER A 50 2.45 15.62 21.35
N ALA A 51 1.48 15.63 20.42
CA ALA A 51 0.57 16.74 20.20
C ALA A 51 -0.87 16.22 20.18
N THR A 52 -1.81 16.99 20.73
CA THR A 52 -3.25 16.66 20.68
C THR A 52 -3.85 16.87 19.29
N GLY A 53 -3.22 17.71 18.47
CA GLY A 53 -3.58 17.92 17.07
C GLY A 53 -2.39 18.46 16.28
N PHE A 54 -2.31 18.08 15.01
CA PHE A 54 -1.31 18.57 14.08
C PHE A 54 -2.00 18.94 12.76
N ALA A 55 -1.74 20.14 12.24
CA ALA A 55 -2.29 20.60 10.97
C ALA A 55 -1.16 21.11 10.07
N LYS A 56 -1.08 20.60 8.84
CA LYS A 56 -0.22 21.17 7.81
C LYS A 56 -1.02 22.20 7.03
N THR A 57 -0.59 23.46 7.07
CA THR A 57 -1.24 24.52 6.29
C THR A 57 -1.11 24.28 4.79
N GLY A 58 -2.17 24.56 4.03
CA GLY A 58 -2.19 24.44 2.56
C GLY A 58 -2.29 23.01 2.03
N LYS A 59 -2.72 22.05 2.86
CA LYS A 59 -3.05 20.66 2.47
C LYS A 59 -4.48 20.33 2.89
N ASP A 60 -5.08 19.34 2.23
CA ASP A 60 -6.39 18.77 2.54
C ASP A 60 -6.24 17.37 3.17
N ASP A 61 -7.37 16.73 3.50
CA ASP A 61 -7.44 15.41 4.15
C ASP A 61 -7.06 14.25 3.21
N THR A 62 -6.33 14.51 2.12
CA THR A 62 -5.94 13.50 1.13
C THR A 62 -4.52 12.96 1.31
N SER A 63 -3.77 13.41 2.33
CA SER A 63 -2.36 13.03 2.52
C SER A 63 -1.98 12.79 3.98
N VAL A 64 -0.99 11.91 4.21
CA VAL A 64 -0.33 11.70 5.51
C VAL A 64 1.05 12.33 5.51
N LEU A 65 1.45 12.93 6.64
CA LEU A 65 2.79 13.46 6.84
C LEU A 65 3.75 12.32 7.22
N LEU A 66 4.87 12.22 6.52
CA LEU A 66 5.93 11.29 6.84
C LEU A 66 6.91 11.93 7.83
N ALA A 67 7.51 11.12 8.71
CA ALA A 67 8.49 11.59 9.71
C ALA A 67 9.74 12.27 9.10
N GLY A 68 9.94 12.16 7.78
CA GLY A 68 11.02 12.83 7.02
C GLY A 68 10.63 14.16 6.36
N GLY A 69 9.47 14.73 6.67
CA GLY A 69 9.04 16.05 6.17
C GLY A 69 8.36 16.05 4.80
N GLY A 70 8.21 14.89 4.15
CA GLY A 70 7.39 14.70 2.95
C GLY A 70 5.94 14.31 3.28
N ASP A 71 5.09 14.33 2.27
CA ASP A 71 3.71 13.85 2.31
C ASP A 71 3.51 12.64 1.38
N MET A 72 2.63 11.72 1.78
CA MET A 72 2.17 10.61 0.93
C MET A 72 0.65 10.70 0.78
N LEU A 73 0.14 10.64 -0.45
CA LEU A 73 -1.30 10.63 -0.71
C LEU A 73 -1.94 9.37 -0.13
N LEU A 74 -3.13 9.51 0.45
CA LEU A 74 -3.94 8.40 0.95
C LEU A 74 -4.27 7.38 -0.15
N SER A 75 -4.40 7.83 -1.40
CA SER A 75 -4.64 6.97 -2.56
C SER A 75 -3.54 5.94 -2.80
N VAL A 76 -2.30 6.19 -2.34
CA VAL A 76 -1.18 5.25 -2.46
C VAL A 76 -1.39 4.02 -1.57
N PHE A 77 -2.15 4.15 -0.48
CA PHE A 77 -2.52 3.01 0.36
C PHE A 77 -3.62 2.14 -0.23
N GLY A 78 -4.09 2.46 -1.46
CA GLY A 78 -4.92 1.64 -2.32
C GLY A 78 -6.10 0.98 -1.63
N GLY A 79 -7.27 1.63 -1.69
CA GLY A 79 -8.51 0.99 -1.27
C GLY A 79 -8.78 -0.31 -2.04
N LEU A 80 -9.55 -1.21 -1.44
CA LEU A 80 -9.98 -2.45 -2.08
C LEU A 80 -10.89 -2.13 -3.28
N GLU A 81 -10.34 -2.15 -4.49
CA GLU A 81 -11.12 -1.96 -5.71
C GLU A 81 -11.45 -3.33 -6.32
N LEU A 82 -12.75 -3.64 -6.44
CA LEU A 82 -13.20 -4.80 -7.17
C LEU A 82 -13.20 -4.48 -8.67
N VAL A 83 -12.24 -5.06 -9.38
CA VAL A 83 -12.17 -4.94 -10.84
C VAL A 83 -12.90 -6.12 -11.47
N ASN A 84 -13.93 -5.82 -12.26
CA ASN A 84 -14.60 -6.81 -13.09
C ASN A 84 -13.77 -7.05 -14.35
N ILE A 85 -13.31 -8.28 -14.56
CA ILE A 85 -12.48 -8.63 -15.70
C ILE A 85 -13.35 -9.07 -16.87
N ASN A 86 -13.15 -8.46 -18.05
CA ASN A 86 -13.82 -8.88 -19.27
C ASN A 86 -13.13 -10.11 -19.88
N TYR A 87 -13.94 -11.12 -20.20
CA TYR A 87 -13.51 -12.29 -20.95
C TYR A 87 -13.43 -11.97 -22.45
N THR A 88 -12.31 -12.30 -23.09
CA THR A 88 -12.19 -12.33 -24.55
C THR A 88 -11.53 -13.64 -24.97
N SER A 89 -12.31 -14.58 -25.50
CA SER A 89 -11.76 -15.71 -26.26
C SER A 89 -12.11 -15.54 -27.73
N ASN A 90 -11.08 -15.41 -28.56
CA ASN A 90 -11.23 -15.32 -30.01
C ASN A 90 -10.81 -16.62 -30.73
N VAL A 91 -10.55 -17.72 -30.00
CA VAL A 91 -9.86 -18.91 -30.56
C VAL A 91 -10.59 -20.24 -30.31
N VAL A 92 -11.44 -20.35 -29.27
CA VAL A 92 -12.23 -21.56 -28.99
C VAL A 92 -13.64 -21.19 -28.51
N ASN A 93 -14.63 -22.00 -28.92
CA ASN A 93 -16.02 -21.92 -28.47
C ASN A 93 -16.10 -21.76 -26.94
N PRO A 94 -17.06 -20.97 -26.43
CA PRO A 94 -17.07 -20.53 -25.03
C PRO A 94 -17.22 -21.72 -24.08
N THR A 95 -16.10 -22.18 -23.52
CA THR A 95 -16.13 -23.04 -22.34
C THR A 95 -16.25 -22.15 -21.11
N PRO A 96 -17.17 -22.43 -20.17
CA PRO A 96 -17.80 -21.38 -19.38
C PRO A 96 -16.92 -20.93 -18.21
N ILE A 97 -16.03 -19.97 -18.41
CA ILE A 97 -15.43 -19.28 -17.28
C ILE A 97 -16.53 -18.44 -16.63
N MET A 98 -17.01 -18.88 -15.46
CA MET A 98 -18.24 -18.34 -14.86
C MET A 98 -17.99 -17.11 -13.98
N ALA A 99 -16.79 -16.98 -13.38
CA ALA A 99 -16.47 -15.80 -12.58
C ALA A 99 -14.97 -15.55 -12.48
N LEU A 100 -14.56 -14.31 -12.74
CA LEU A 100 -13.24 -13.79 -12.40
C LEU A 100 -13.41 -12.51 -11.60
N LYS A 101 -12.63 -12.36 -10.53
CA LYS A 101 -12.58 -11.14 -9.72
C LYS A 101 -11.13 -10.77 -9.47
N CYS A 102 -10.83 -9.48 -9.57
CA CYS A 102 -9.54 -8.95 -9.16
C CYS A 102 -9.71 -7.89 -8.08
N TYR A 103 -8.78 -7.88 -7.14
CA TYR A 103 -8.70 -6.90 -6.07
C TYR A 103 -7.32 -6.28 -6.11
N SER A 104 -7.24 -4.95 -6.19
CA SER A 104 -5.99 -4.21 -6.02
C SER A 104 -5.88 -3.69 -4.58
N TYR A 105 -4.66 -3.73 -4.04
CA TYR A 105 -4.27 -3.12 -2.78
C TYR A 105 -2.89 -2.48 -2.97
N GLY A 106 -2.89 -1.18 -3.27
CA GLY A 106 -1.69 -0.46 -3.67
C GLY A 106 -1.05 -1.10 -4.90
N SER A 107 0.18 -1.61 -4.75
CA SER A 107 0.93 -2.30 -5.82
C SER A 107 0.72 -3.81 -5.88
N LEU A 108 -0.15 -4.38 -5.03
CA LEU A 108 -0.46 -5.80 -5.04
C LEU A 108 -1.84 -6.04 -5.65
N VAL A 109 -1.95 -7.08 -6.48
CA VAL A 109 -3.20 -7.50 -7.11
C VAL A 109 -3.47 -8.95 -6.73
N THR A 110 -4.67 -9.23 -6.25
CA THR A 110 -5.17 -10.59 -5.99
C THR A 110 -6.20 -10.97 -7.02
N PHE A 111 -5.96 -12.07 -7.73
CA PHE A 111 -6.85 -12.65 -8.73
C PHE A 111 -7.56 -13.87 -8.16
N TYR A 112 -8.88 -13.89 -8.27
CA TYR A 112 -9.75 -15.02 -7.97
C TYR A 112 -10.45 -15.47 -9.25
N GLY A 113 -10.25 -16.74 -9.61
CA GLY A 113 -10.91 -17.36 -10.76
C GLY A 113 -11.70 -18.59 -10.34
N TYR A 114 -12.98 -18.64 -10.72
CA TYR A 114 -13.75 -19.88 -10.78
C TYR A 114 -14.01 -20.23 -12.24
N ILE A 115 -13.38 -21.31 -12.67
CA ILE A 115 -13.35 -21.70 -14.07
C ILE A 115 -14.11 -23.00 -14.21
N TYR A 116 -15.15 -22.98 -15.02
CA TYR A 116 -15.89 -24.16 -15.41
C TYR A 116 -15.58 -24.45 -16.87
N MET A 117 -15.40 -25.72 -17.19
CA MET A 117 -15.05 -26.15 -18.54
C MET A 117 -15.97 -27.28 -18.96
N GLY A 118 -16.46 -27.17 -20.19
CA GLY A 118 -17.31 -28.21 -20.79
C GLY A 118 -16.49 -29.41 -21.29
N ASN A 119 -17.20 -30.47 -21.64
CA ASN A 119 -16.63 -31.66 -22.25
C ASN A 119 -15.79 -31.30 -23.49
N GLY A 120 -14.60 -31.89 -23.63
CA GLY A 120 -13.70 -31.68 -24.77
C GLY A 120 -12.92 -30.36 -24.75
N ALA A 121 -13.00 -29.57 -23.66
CA ALA A 121 -12.17 -28.39 -23.49
C ALA A 121 -10.68 -28.76 -23.33
N GLY A 122 -9.81 -28.02 -24.03
CA GLY A 122 -8.35 -28.11 -23.91
C GLY A 122 -7.78 -29.45 -24.38
N ALA A 123 -7.53 -29.59 -25.69
CA ALA A 123 -6.71 -30.69 -26.20
C ALA A 123 -5.35 -30.66 -25.48
N SER A 124 -4.83 -31.82 -25.05
CA SER A 124 -3.67 -31.95 -24.15
C SER A 124 -2.52 -31.03 -24.58
N GLY A 125 -2.16 -30.07 -23.72
CA GLY A 125 -1.07 -29.11 -23.95
C GLY A 125 -1.45 -27.83 -24.70
N ALA A 126 -2.68 -27.67 -25.18
CA ALA A 126 -3.15 -26.42 -25.76
C ALA A 126 -3.40 -25.37 -24.68
N SER A 127 -2.88 -24.15 -24.89
CA SER A 127 -3.19 -23.00 -24.06
C SER A 127 -4.52 -22.36 -24.48
N VAL A 128 -5.43 -22.19 -23.54
CA VAL A 128 -6.70 -21.49 -23.71
C VAL A 128 -6.60 -20.10 -23.09
N ALA A 129 -7.07 -19.07 -23.80
CA ALA A 129 -7.16 -17.72 -23.25
C ALA A 129 -8.23 -17.65 -22.15
N VAL A 130 -7.87 -17.06 -21.00
CA VAL A 130 -8.76 -16.92 -19.84
C VAL A 130 -9.29 -15.49 -19.76
N CYS A 131 -8.41 -14.49 -19.73
CA CYS A 131 -8.80 -13.08 -19.69
C CYS A 131 -7.61 -12.16 -19.95
N THR A 132 -7.89 -10.86 -20.07
CA THR A 132 -6.87 -9.81 -20.07
C THR A 132 -7.11 -8.89 -18.88
N LEU A 133 -6.05 -8.56 -18.15
CA LEU A 133 -6.08 -7.82 -16.89
C LEU A 133 -5.97 -6.29 -17.08
N GLU A 134 -6.41 -5.75 -18.22
CA GLU A 134 -6.19 -4.34 -18.61
C GLU A 134 -6.69 -3.32 -17.57
N SER A 135 -7.77 -3.65 -16.86
CA SER A 135 -8.32 -2.80 -15.79
C SER A 135 -7.84 -3.18 -14.38
N ALA A 136 -7.14 -4.31 -14.21
CA ALA A 136 -6.77 -4.86 -12.90
C ALA A 136 -5.31 -4.63 -12.51
N GLY A 137 -4.50 -4.10 -13.42
CA GLY A 137 -3.04 -3.99 -13.29
C GLY A 137 -2.31 -5.21 -13.83
N TYR A 138 -1.26 -4.98 -14.61
CA TYR A 138 -0.49 -6.08 -15.21
C TYR A 138 0.49 -6.69 -14.22
N PRO A 139 0.69 -8.02 -14.24
CA PRO A 139 1.78 -8.65 -13.50
C PRO A 139 3.12 -7.98 -13.79
N LYS A 140 3.85 -7.60 -12.74
CA LYS A 140 5.22 -7.08 -12.86
C LYS A 140 6.18 -8.12 -13.44
N TYR A 141 5.92 -9.39 -13.16
CA TYR A 141 6.72 -10.52 -13.63
C TYR A 141 5.81 -11.56 -14.28
N LEU A 142 6.36 -12.28 -15.26
CA LEU A 142 5.74 -13.51 -15.77
C LEU A 142 5.80 -14.56 -14.66
N PHE A 143 4.66 -15.15 -14.31
CA PHE A 143 4.61 -16.26 -13.37
C PHE A 143 3.57 -17.31 -13.77
N TYR A 144 3.69 -18.48 -13.15
CA TYR A 144 2.82 -19.62 -13.37
C TYR A 144 2.20 -20.06 -12.04
N ALA A 145 0.93 -20.47 -12.08
CA ALA A 145 0.30 -21.21 -11.01
C ALA A 145 0.05 -22.62 -11.51
N ASP A 146 0.88 -23.55 -11.03
CA ASP A 146 0.95 -24.93 -11.49
C ASP A 146 0.10 -25.85 -10.61
N ASP A 147 -0.09 -27.09 -11.09
CA ASP A 147 -0.74 -28.18 -10.36
C ASP A 147 -2.17 -27.90 -9.87
N ILE A 148 -2.90 -27.07 -10.63
CA ILE A 148 -4.31 -26.78 -10.33
C ILE A 148 -5.17 -27.98 -10.74
N VAL A 149 -5.82 -28.61 -9.76
CA VAL A 149 -6.66 -29.81 -9.97
C VAL A 149 -8.08 -29.40 -10.37
N PHE A 150 -8.64 -30.08 -11.36
CA PHE A 150 -10.06 -29.96 -11.72
C PHE A 150 -10.92 -30.93 -10.90
N ALA A 151 -11.95 -30.41 -10.23
CA ALA A 151 -12.96 -31.23 -9.57
C ALA A 151 -13.85 -31.93 -10.61
N GLY A 152 -14.07 -33.25 -10.44
CA GLY A 152 -15.01 -34.03 -11.27
C GLY A 152 -14.46 -34.61 -12.57
N SER A 153 -13.15 -34.53 -12.84
CA SER A 153 -12.53 -35.12 -14.03
C SER A 153 -11.47 -36.18 -13.69
N ALA A 154 -11.12 -37.02 -14.69
CA ALA A 154 -9.95 -37.90 -14.68
C ALA A 154 -8.66 -37.09 -14.37
N PRO A 155 -7.48 -37.68 -14.07
CA PRO A 155 -6.36 -36.94 -13.51
C PRO A 155 -5.80 -35.91 -14.52
N HIS A 156 -6.29 -34.68 -14.45
CA HIS A 156 -5.83 -33.53 -15.22
C HIS A 156 -5.31 -32.48 -14.26
N VAL A 157 -4.21 -31.85 -14.65
CA VAL A 157 -3.66 -30.67 -13.97
C VAL A 157 -3.69 -29.49 -14.93
N ALA A 158 -3.93 -28.31 -14.38
CA ALA A 158 -3.88 -27.05 -15.09
C ALA A 158 -2.71 -26.20 -14.62
N ASN A 159 -2.11 -25.50 -15.59
CA ASN A 159 -1.09 -24.48 -15.35
C ASN A 159 -1.65 -23.15 -15.85
N PHE A 160 -1.80 -22.18 -14.94
CA PHE A 160 -2.11 -20.81 -15.33
C PHE A 160 -0.83 -20.07 -15.60
N ARG A 161 -0.82 -19.29 -16.67
CA ARG A 161 0.25 -18.36 -17.00
C ARG A 161 -0.30 -16.95 -16.90
N PHE A 162 0.36 -16.12 -16.11
CA PHE A 162 0.07 -14.70 -15.94
C PHE A 162 1.17 -13.91 -16.65
N GLY A 163 0.87 -13.41 -17.84
CA GLY A 163 1.81 -12.64 -18.65
C GLY A 163 1.95 -11.19 -18.17
N THR A 164 3.14 -10.61 -18.38
CA THR A 164 3.37 -9.18 -18.16
C THR A 164 2.63 -8.29 -19.15
N ASP A 165 2.06 -8.88 -20.22
CA ASP A 165 1.13 -8.26 -21.15
C ASP A 165 -0.33 -8.28 -20.64
N GLY A 166 -0.55 -8.68 -19.39
CA GLY A 166 -1.86 -8.79 -18.77
C GLY A 166 -2.67 -10.00 -19.23
N LYS A 167 -2.17 -10.81 -20.16
CA LYS A 167 -2.89 -11.99 -20.66
C LYS A 167 -2.75 -13.14 -19.68
N VAL A 168 -3.88 -13.66 -19.25
CA VAL A 168 -3.97 -14.91 -18.47
C VAL A 168 -4.38 -16.03 -19.42
N THR A 169 -3.59 -17.10 -19.41
CA THR A 169 -3.89 -18.32 -20.18
C THR A 169 -3.85 -19.53 -19.26
N ILE A 170 -4.62 -20.56 -19.58
CA ILE A 170 -4.62 -21.84 -18.87
C ILE A 170 -4.19 -22.93 -19.85
N THR A 171 -3.26 -23.78 -19.42
CA THR A 171 -2.86 -24.98 -20.16
C THR A 171 -3.31 -26.20 -19.38
N ILE A 172 -4.00 -27.13 -20.04
CA ILE A 172 -4.48 -28.37 -19.41
C ILE A 172 -3.60 -29.52 -19.87
N LYS A 173 -3.09 -30.30 -18.91
CA LYS A 173 -2.31 -31.51 -19.17
C LYS A 173 -3.08 -32.72 -18.66
N ALA A 174 -3.32 -33.67 -19.56
CA ALA A 174 -3.84 -34.99 -19.18
C ALA A 174 -2.70 -35.82 -18.60
N LEU A 175 -2.88 -36.41 -17.41
CA LEU A 175 -1.88 -37.30 -16.80
C LEU A 175 -1.91 -38.71 -17.41
N SER A 176 -2.92 -39.05 -18.22
CA SER A 176 -2.98 -40.29 -19.02
C SER A 176 -3.91 -40.12 -20.24
N GLY A 177 -3.46 -40.45 -21.46
CA GLY A 177 -4.27 -40.47 -22.69
C GLY A 177 -4.31 -39.15 -23.50
N SER A 178 -5.09 -39.13 -24.59
CA SER A 178 -5.35 -37.99 -25.50
C SER A 178 -6.86 -37.71 -25.51
N ALA A 179 -7.45 -36.51 -25.54
CA ALA A 179 -7.02 -35.13 -25.31
C ALA A 179 -8.33 -34.34 -25.00
N GLY A 180 -8.43 -33.72 -23.83
CA GLY A 180 -9.61 -32.94 -23.39
C GLY A 180 -10.31 -33.51 -22.17
N LEU A 181 -10.93 -32.65 -21.38
CA LEU A 181 -11.70 -33.06 -20.19
C LEU A 181 -12.81 -34.05 -20.60
N ALA A 182 -12.85 -35.23 -19.98
CA ALA A 182 -13.80 -36.31 -20.26
C ALA A 182 -15.26 -35.99 -19.83
N GLY A 183 -15.45 -34.87 -19.15
CA GLY A 183 -16.72 -34.38 -18.64
C GLY A 183 -16.55 -32.93 -18.20
N ALA A 184 -17.65 -32.28 -17.81
CA ALA A 184 -17.56 -30.93 -17.30
C ALA A 184 -16.83 -30.90 -15.96
N ALA A 185 -15.93 -29.93 -15.78
CA ALA A 185 -15.08 -29.85 -14.60
C ALA A 185 -14.86 -28.40 -14.17
N SER A 186 -14.53 -28.19 -12.90
CA SER A 186 -14.24 -26.87 -12.37
C SER A 186 -12.90 -26.78 -11.65
N ALA A 187 -12.29 -25.60 -11.72
CA ALA A 187 -11.04 -25.26 -11.04
C ALA A 187 -11.16 -23.91 -10.32
N TYR A 188 -10.50 -23.82 -9.18
CA TYR A 188 -10.40 -22.61 -8.39
C TYR A 188 -8.95 -22.14 -8.36
N ILE A 189 -8.76 -20.84 -8.52
CA ILE A 189 -7.44 -20.21 -8.41
C ILE A 189 -7.55 -18.93 -7.59
N ASN A 190 -6.59 -18.75 -6.68
CA ASN A 190 -6.40 -17.54 -5.90
C ASN A 190 -4.90 -17.23 -5.91
N VAL A 191 -4.50 -16.14 -6.56
CA VAL A 191 -3.09 -15.75 -6.66
C VAL A 191 -2.94 -14.25 -6.39
N THR A 192 -1.96 -13.90 -5.58
CA THR A 192 -1.56 -12.51 -5.34
C THR A 192 -0.21 -12.24 -6.01
N TYR A 193 -0.10 -11.13 -6.73
CA TYR A 193 1.12 -10.74 -7.44
C TYR A 193 1.34 -9.22 -7.39
N PRO A 194 2.61 -8.75 -7.50
CA PRO A 194 2.90 -7.33 -7.65
C PRO A 194 2.52 -6.84 -9.05
N ALA A 195 1.81 -5.71 -9.13
CA ALA A 195 1.52 -5.03 -10.38
C ALA A 195 2.75 -4.27 -10.92
N ALA A 196 2.85 -4.17 -12.24
CA ALA A 196 3.72 -3.22 -12.92
C ALA A 196 3.11 -1.83 -12.71
N ASN A 197 3.81 -0.97 -11.95
CA ASN A 197 3.44 0.44 -11.76
C ASN A 197 3.42 1.21 -13.07
#